data_AF-A0A959U8V6-F1
#
_entry.id   AF-A0A959U8V6-F1
#
_cell.length_a   1.000
_cell.length_b   1.000
_cell.length_c   1.000
_cell.angle_alpha   90.00
_cell.angle_beta   90.00
_cell.angle_gamma   90.00
#
_symmetry.space_group_name_H-M   'P 1'
#
loop_
_entity.id
_entity.type
_entity.pdbx_description
1 polymer ?
#
loop_
_entity_poly.entity_id
_entity_poly.type
_entity_poly.pdbx_seq_one_letter_code
_entity_poly.pdbx_strand_id
1 'polypeptide(L)'
;MNLEELLLSDFPRVSDEKWKDVVIKDLRGKDFEETLVWKDENGIDHHPYYRKSDTFDSSLIVAIQNAQRTDNDWIILEHKPKMNDEITQFVNQNKVEKINNLDGNIKLDLSIYKSKGANTVHELALALHHVLEYMDVLTKNGYSAAKASQKLVYALAFGNSYFTEIAKGRAFRYLLSQLFLAYDIQPELKIIGLGSDYYLAHQDAHTNLLRTTTQAMSAVLAGCDEIYIPAFDENANTSELGKRMARNIQLILKEESHFGKITDAASGSYYIESLTKTLSEKAWDLFLEIESKGGLFQLIANGELKEMLHKDKTERIAKYKSGERLILGVNRYKNPEGLDLELKEGIEMLAKEVEK
;
A
#
# COMPACT_ATOMS: atom_id res chain seq x y z
N MET A 1 -23.22 -29.55 -14.45
CA MET A 1 -22.15 -29.45 -15.47
C MET A 1 -21.76 -27.99 -15.49
N ASN A 2 -20.54 -27.66 -15.04
CA ASN A 2 -20.10 -26.28 -14.90
C ASN A 2 -19.83 -25.69 -16.30
N LEU A 3 -20.19 -24.43 -16.58
CA LEU A 3 -20.00 -23.83 -17.91
C LEU A 3 -18.53 -23.81 -18.35
N GLU A 4 -17.60 -23.75 -17.40
CA GLU A 4 -16.16 -23.85 -17.66
C GLU A 4 -15.72 -25.22 -18.19
N GLU A 5 -16.39 -26.30 -17.77
CA GLU A 5 -16.10 -27.64 -18.28
C GLU A 5 -16.55 -27.76 -19.74
N LEU A 6 -17.58 -27.01 -20.17
CA LEU A 6 -18.16 -27.09 -21.51
C LEU A 6 -17.39 -26.31 -22.59
N LEU A 7 -16.67 -25.24 -22.22
CA LEU A 7 -15.94 -24.41 -23.20
C LEU A 7 -14.53 -24.93 -23.49
N LEU A 8 -13.90 -25.62 -22.54
CA LEU A 8 -12.55 -26.16 -22.66
C LEU A 8 -12.51 -27.68 -22.81
N SER A 9 -13.64 -28.39 -22.66
CA SER A 9 -13.71 -29.85 -22.88
C SER A 9 -13.34 -30.27 -24.29
N ASP A 10 -13.56 -29.37 -25.27
CA ASP A 10 -13.32 -29.64 -26.68
C ASP A 10 -11.84 -29.62 -27.03
N PHE A 11 -10.98 -29.17 -26.10
CA PHE A 11 -9.53 -29.11 -26.28
C PHE A 11 -8.82 -29.99 -25.23
N PRO A 12 -7.71 -30.64 -25.60
CA PRO A 12 -6.90 -31.36 -24.63
C PRO A 12 -6.33 -30.36 -23.60
N ARG A 13 -6.35 -30.74 -22.32
CA ARG A 13 -5.71 -29.94 -21.27
C ARG A 13 -4.24 -29.70 -21.60
N VAL A 14 -3.80 -28.45 -21.51
CA VAL A 14 -2.42 -28.05 -21.70
C VAL A 14 -1.71 -28.09 -20.34
N SER A 15 -0.64 -28.87 -20.23
CA SER A 15 0.17 -28.91 -19.01
C SER A 15 1.10 -27.69 -18.91
N ASP A 16 1.61 -27.47 -17.72
CA ASP A 16 2.51 -26.40 -17.36
C ASP A 16 3.81 -26.49 -18.14
N GLU A 17 4.37 -27.70 -18.26
CA GLU A 17 5.57 -27.93 -19.05
C GLU A 17 5.31 -27.57 -20.51
N LYS A 18 4.18 -28.01 -21.07
CA LYS A 18 3.82 -27.76 -22.46
C LYS A 18 3.67 -26.28 -22.78
N TRP A 19 3.12 -25.50 -21.84
CA TRP A 19 3.05 -24.05 -21.97
C TRP A 19 4.44 -23.40 -21.85
N LYS A 20 5.26 -23.83 -20.87
CA LYS A 20 6.62 -23.31 -20.66
C LYS A 20 7.51 -23.59 -21.87
N ASP A 21 7.37 -24.75 -22.52
CA ASP A 21 8.09 -25.13 -23.74
C ASP A 21 7.83 -24.17 -24.90
N VAL A 22 6.57 -23.73 -25.07
CA VAL A 22 6.21 -22.73 -26.10
C VAL A 22 6.91 -21.40 -25.81
N VAL A 23 6.90 -20.95 -24.56
CA VAL A 23 7.57 -19.71 -24.17
C VAL A 23 9.09 -19.81 -24.36
N ILE A 24 9.71 -20.92 -23.96
CA ILE A 24 11.15 -21.16 -24.16
C ILE A 24 11.52 -21.09 -25.64
N LYS A 25 10.67 -21.66 -26.51
CA LYS A 25 10.85 -21.56 -27.96
C LYS A 25 10.76 -20.10 -28.44
N ASP A 26 9.81 -19.33 -27.94
CA ASP A 26 9.64 -17.91 -28.29
C ASP A 26 10.76 -17.02 -27.76
N LEU A 27 11.40 -17.41 -26.65
CA LEU A 27 12.57 -16.75 -26.08
C LEU A 27 13.85 -16.92 -26.93
N ARG A 28 13.83 -17.78 -27.96
CA ARG A 28 14.93 -17.98 -28.93
C ARG A 28 16.30 -18.19 -28.26
N GLY A 29 16.33 -19.03 -27.22
CA GLY A 29 17.56 -19.41 -26.51
C GLY A 29 17.96 -18.49 -25.36
N LYS A 30 17.16 -17.46 -25.03
CA LYS A 30 17.30 -16.73 -23.76
C LYS A 30 16.73 -17.55 -22.61
N ASP A 31 17.35 -17.45 -21.44
CA ASP A 31 16.86 -18.10 -20.23
C ASP A 31 15.52 -17.51 -19.77
N PHE A 32 14.61 -18.39 -19.34
CA PHE A 32 13.26 -18.00 -18.93
C PHE A 32 13.26 -17.19 -17.63
N GLU A 33 14.01 -17.65 -16.63
CA GLU A 33 14.03 -17.01 -15.31
C GLU A 33 14.74 -15.66 -15.41
N GLU A 34 15.85 -15.58 -16.14
CA GLU A 34 16.58 -14.32 -16.35
C GLU A 34 15.80 -13.29 -17.19
N THR A 35 14.92 -13.74 -18.09
CA THR A 35 14.24 -12.84 -19.04
C THR A 35 12.86 -12.40 -18.56
N LEU A 36 12.09 -13.30 -17.95
CA LEU A 36 10.66 -13.09 -17.67
C LEU A 36 10.33 -12.94 -16.19
N VAL A 37 11.20 -13.41 -15.30
CA VAL A 37 11.01 -13.21 -13.86
C VAL A 37 11.75 -11.95 -13.45
N TRP A 38 11.02 -11.02 -12.86
CA TRP A 38 11.61 -9.78 -12.37
C TRP A 38 11.44 -9.68 -10.86
N LYS A 39 12.50 -9.22 -10.18
CA LYS A 39 12.51 -9.03 -8.73
C LYS A 39 12.17 -7.58 -8.40
N ASP A 40 11.14 -7.39 -7.58
CA ASP A 40 10.73 -6.06 -7.14
C ASP A 40 11.63 -5.51 -6.02
N GLU A 41 11.33 -4.30 -5.55
CA GLU A 41 12.06 -3.67 -4.44
C GLU A 41 11.80 -4.31 -3.07
N ASN A 42 10.82 -5.21 -2.99
CA ASN A 42 10.49 -5.98 -1.78
C ASN A 42 11.21 -7.34 -1.76
N GLY A 43 12.05 -7.61 -2.76
CA GLY A 43 12.69 -8.90 -2.95
C GLY A 43 11.71 -10.02 -3.30
N ILE A 44 10.58 -9.70 -3.93
CA ILE A 44 9.58 -10.65 -4.42
C ILE A 44 9.83 -10.89 -5.91
N ASP A 45 9.88 -12.16 -6.28
CA ASP A 45 9.99 -12.60 -7.67
C ASP A 45 8.59 -12.62 -8.31
N HIS A 46 8.44 -11.91 -9.42
CA HIS A 46 7.19 -11.82 -10.16
C HIS A 46 7.26 -12.69 -11.41
N HIS A 47 6.47 -13.77 -11.41
CA HIS A 47 6.37 -14.68 -12.55
C HIS A 47 5.40 -14.14 -13.62
N PRO A 48 5.60 -14.51 -14.90
CA PRO A 48 4.74 -14.07 -16.00
C PRO A 48 3.34 -14.71 -16.00
N TYR A 49 3.11 -15.73 -15.16
CA TYR A 49 1.81 -16.37 -14.97
C TYR A 49 1.65 -16.85 -13.52
N TYR A 50 0.41 -16.96 -13.08
CA TYR A 50 0.01 -17.49 -11.78
C TYR A 50 -1.14 -18.48 -11.99
N ARG A 51 -1.27 -19.47 -11.12
CA ARG A 51 -2.21 -20.60 -11.23
C ARG A 51 -2.93 -20.85 -9.92
N LYS A 52 -3.93 -21.73 -10.00
CA LYS A 52 -4.68 -22.21 -8.84
C LYS A 52 -3.76 -22.87 -7.79
N SER A 53 -2.73 -23.60 -8.21
CA SER A 53 -1.74 -24.23 -7.31
C SER A 53 -0.99 -23.21 -6.45
N ASP A 54 -0.81 -21.99 -6.94
CA ASP A 54 -0.06 -20.95 -6.24
C ASP A 54 -0.89 -20.31 -5.11
N THR A 55 -2.22 -20.52 -5.12
CA THR A 55 -3.17 -19.74 -4.31
C THR A 55 -4.22 -20.54 -3.53
N PHE A 56 -4.70 -21.69 -3.99
CA PHE A 56 -5.93 -22.28 -3.41
C PHE A 56 -5.72 -23.33 -2.31
N ASP A 57 -4.48 -23.76 -2.04
CA ASP A 57 -4.17 -24.71 -0.95
C ASP A 57 -3.69 -24.03 0.35
N SER A 58 -3.80 -22.70 0.43
CA SER A 58 -3.29 -21.90 1.54
C SER A 58 -4.41 -21.46 2.48
N SER A 59 -4.46 -22.03 3.69
CA SER A 59 -5.36 -21.57 4.77
C SER A 59 -5.20 -20.06 5.06
N LEU A 60 -4.02 -19.53 4.82
CA LEU A 60 -3.69 -18.11 4.92
C LEU A 60 -4.50 -17.24 3.92
N ILE A 61 -4.74 -17.71 2.70
CA ILE A 61 -5.51 -16.93 1.70
C ILE A 61 -6.99 -16.84 2.14
N VAL A 62 -7.55 -17.92 2.66
CA VAL A 62 -8.90 -17.90 3.24
C VAL A 62 -8.96 -16.92 4.43
N ALA A 63 -7.93 -16.90 5.29
CA ALA A 63 -7.86 -15.96 6.39
C ALA A 63 -7.75 -14.50 5.93
N ILE A 64 -6.98 -14.24 4.86
CA ILE A 64 -6.89 -12.91 4.22
C ILE A 64 -8.27 -12.48 3.69
N GLN A 65 -8.96 -13.36 2.97
CA GLN A 65 -10.30 -13.07 2.42
C GLN A 65 -11.31 -12.78 3.53
N ASN A 66 -11.31 -13.57 4.61
CA ASN A 66 -12.19 -13.38 5.76
C ASN A 66 -11.89 -12.09 6.54
N ALA A 67 -10.67 -11.56 6.46
CA ALA A 67 -10.31 -10.29 7.08
C ALA A 67 -10.77 -9.08 6.26
N GLN A 68 -11.18 -9.25 4.99
CA GLN A 68 -11.63 -8.15 4.15
C GLN A 68 -13.02 -7.66 4.55
N ARG A 69 -13.35 -6.43 4.11
CA ARG A 69 -14.66 -5.83 4.36
C ARG A 69 -15.77 -6.56 3.63
N THR A 70 -16.96 -6.49 4.20
CA THR A 70 -18.20 -7.07 3.64
C THR A 70 -19.02 -6.07 2.83
N ASP A 71 -18.58 -4.82 2.76
CA ASP A 71 -19.10 -3.77 1.89
C ASP A 71 -17.93 -3.10 1.14
N ASN A 72 -18.22 -2.47 0.01
CA ASN A 72 -17.21 -1.79 -0.81
C ASN A 72 -17.49 -0.29 -0.95
N ASP A 73 -18.29 0.29 -0.06
CA ASP A 73 -18.51 1.72 -0.07
C ASP A 73 -17.34 2.44 0.62
N TRP A 74 -17.07 3.68 0.21
CA TRP A 74 -16.06 4.50 0.85
C TRP A 74 -16.47 5.97 0.92
N ILE A 75 -15.92 6.65 1.92
CA ILE A 75 -16.08 8.09 2.11
C ILE A 75 -14.99 8.82 1.34
N ILE A 76 -15.39 9.77 0.48
CA ILE A 76 -14.48 10.65 -0.24
C ILE A 76 -14.06 11.78 0.70
N LEU A 77 -12.75 11.88 0.97
CA LEU A 77 -12.18 12.97 1.75
C LEU A 77 -11.69 14.08 0.80
N GLU A 78 -12.25 15.28 0.95
CA GLU A 78 -11.83 16.45 0.15
C GLU A 78 -10.58 17.15 0.70
N HIS A 79 -10.22 16.86 1.96
CA HIS A 79 -9.06 17.45 2.63
C HIS A 79 -8.24 16.37 3.29
N LYS A 80 -6.90 16.54 3.27
CA LYS A 80 -5.98 15.64 3.95
C LYS A 80 -6.34 15.60 5.44
N PRO A 81 -6.71 14.43 6.00
CA PRO A 81 -7.09 14.34 7.39
C PRO A 81 -5.92 14.72 8.31
N LYS A 82 -6.21 15.44 9.40
CA LYS A 82 -5.22 15.71 10.44
C LYS A 82 -4.90 14.43 11.21
N MET A 83 -3.63 14.07 11.26
CA MET A 83 -3.16 12.87 11.95
C MET A 83 -2.47 13.21 13.27
N ASN A 84 -2.25 12.17 14.07
CA ASN A 84 -1.32 12.25 15.19
C ASN A 84 0.08 11.95 14.64
N ASP A 85 0.83 13.02 14.34
CA ASP A 85 2.03 12.97 13.50
C ASP A 85 3.27 12.37 14.20
N GLU A 86 3.26 12.19 15.53
CA GLU A 86 4.47 11.86 16.29
C GLU A 86 4.25 10.80 17.38
N ILE A 87 4.59 9.54 17.05
CA ILE A 87 4.59 8.42 18.00
C ILE A 87 5.45 8.73 19.23
N THR A 88 6.64 9.30 19.04
CA THR A 88 7.59 9.62 20.11
C THR A 88 7.06 10.68 21.06
N GLN A 89 6.40 11.73 20.54
CA GLN A 89 5.75 12.72 21.40
C GLN A 89 4.54 12.15 22.12
N PHE A 90 3.73 11.33 21.42
CA PHE A 90 2.56 10.69 22.02
C PHE A 90 2.94 9.80 23.21
N VAL A 91 3.98 8.98 23.04
CA VAL A 91 4.45 8.04 24.07
C VAL A 91 5.21 8.75 25.19
N ASN A 92 6.16 9.64 24.88
CA ASN A 92 6.98 10.29 25.91
C ASN A 92 6.19 11.26 26.80
N GLN A 93 5.12 11.85 26.28
CA GLN A 93 4.36 12.86 27.04
C GLN A 93 3.23 12.27 27.87
N ASN A 94 3.05 10.93 27.90
CA ASN A 94 1.90 10.27 28.55
C ASN A 94 0.60 11.04 28.30
N LYS A 95 0.40 11.52 27.06
CA LYS A 95 -0.75 12.35 26.67
C LYS A 95 -2.08 11.60 26.74
N VAL A 96 -2.10 10.43 27.39
CA VAL A 96 -3.28 9.62 27.66
C VAL A 96 -4.26 10.32 28.59
N GLU A 97 -3.82 11.22 29.47
CA GLU A 97 -4.75 12.05 30.25
C GLU A 97 -5.65 12.94 29.37
N LYS A 98 -5.17 13.37 28.19
CA LYS A 98 -6.02 14.07 27.19
C LYS A 98 -6.95 13.13 26.43
N ILE A 99 -6.69 11.82 26.41
CA ILE A 99 -7.55 10.82 25.74
C ILE A 99 -8.85 10.60 26.51
N ASN A 100 -8.84 10.78 27.84
CA ASN A 100 -10.07 10.82 28.63
C ASN A 100 -11.02 11.96 28.25
N ASN A 101 -10.52 13.01 27.59
CA ASN A 101 -11.28 14.16 27.09
C ASN A 101 -11.36 14.22 25.55
N LEU A 102 -10.90 13.19 24.83
CA LEU A 102 -11.02 13.11 23.37
C LEU A 102 -12.30 12.35 23.01
N ASP A 103 -13.36 13.11 22.75
CA ASP A 103 -14.61 12.62 22.14
C ASP A 103 -14.41 12.02 20.73
N GLY A 104 -13.18 11.93 20.22
CA GLY A 104 -12.84 11.48 18.86
C GLY A 104 -11.95 10.24 18.76
N ASN A 105 -11.74 9.80 17.52
CA ASN A 105 -10.82 8.71 17.16
C ASN A 105 -9.37 9.20 17.06
N ILE A 106 -8.42 8.34 17.43
CA ILE A 106 -6.98 8.51 17.28
C ILE A 106 -6.62 8.05 15.88
N LYS A 107 -6.21 8.98 15.00
CA LYS A 107 -5.76 8.63 13.65
C LYS A 107 -4.24 8.46 13.65
N LEU A 108 -3.77 7.25 13.34
CA LEU A 108 -2.35 6.94 13.27
C LEU A 108 -1.85 7.24 11.87
N ASP A 109 -0.83 8.09 11.75
CA ASP A 109 -0.18 8.32 10.47
C ASP A 109 0.83 7.20 10.17
N LEU A 110 0.39 6.22 9.38
CA LEU A 110 1.26 5.14 8.90
C LEU A 110 1.87 5.50 7.53
N SER A 111 1.37 6.56 6.89
CA SER A 111 1.86 7.05 5.59
C SER A 111 3.30 7.58 5.67
N ILE A 112 3.74 7.95 6.88
CA ILE A 112 5.09 8.43 7.16
C ILE A 112 6.19 7.47 6.71
N TYR A 113 5.97 6.15 6.82
CA TYR A 113 7.01 5.17 6.47
C TYR A 113 7.26 5.17 4.96
N LYS A 114 6.18 5.20 4.17
CA LYS A 114 6.27 5.26 2.72
C LYS A 114 6.91 6.57 2.25
N SER A 115 6.49 7.71 2.81
CA SER A 115 7.04 9.03 2.44
C SER A 115 8.52 9.15 2.79
N LYS A 116 8.97 8.47 3.86
CA LYS A 116 10.39 8.39 4.24
C LYS A 116 11.17 7.30 3.52
N GLY A 117 10.54 6.53 2.65
CA GLY A 117 11.21 5.69 1.68
C GLY A 117 11.02 4.19 1.85
N ALA A 118 10.26 3.74 2.84
CA ALA A 118 10.01 2.31 3.07
C ALA A 118 9.56 1.60 1.79
N ASN A 119 10.11 0.42 1.53
CA ASN A 119 9.47 -0.55 0.63
C ASN A 119 8.18 -1.09 1.27
N THR A 120 7.38 -1.86 0.53
CA THR A 120 6.07 -2.34 0.98
C THR A 120 6.17 -3.26 2.20
N VAL A 121 7.18 -4.12 2.27
CA VAL A 121 7.39 -5.05 3.40
C VAL A 121 7.74 -4.28 4.67
N HIS A 122 8.68 -3.33 4.57
CA HIS A 122 9.06 -2.46 5.68
C HIS A 122 7.89 -1.56 6.12
N GLU A 123 7.13 -1.00 5.18
CA GLU A 123 5.93 -0.18 5.46
C GLU A 123 4.91 -0.98 6.30
N LEU A 124 4.61 -2.22 5.92
CA LEU A 124 3.69 -3.09 6.66
C LEU A 124 4.20 -3.47 8.04
N ALA A 125 5.44 -3.92 8.17
CA ALA A 125 6.01 -4.34 9.46
C ALA A 125 6.09 -3.17 10.44
N LEU A 126 6.57 -2.00 9.98
CA LEU A 126 6.66 -0.78 10.78
C LEU A 126 5.28 -0.24 11.16
N ALA A 127 4.29 -0.36 10.28
CA ALA A 127 2.92 0.02 10.57
C ALA A 127 2.29 -0.85 11.69
N LEU A 128 2.52 -2.16 11.69
CA LEU A 128 2.06 -3.04 12.78
C LEU A 128 2.71 -2.68 14.11
N HIS A 129 4.03 -2.46 14.08
CA HIS A 129 4.78 -1.96 15.23
C HIS A 129 4.22 -0.64 15.75
N HIS A 130 3.93 0.31 14.87
CA HIS A 130 3.31 1.58 15.24
C HIS A 130 1.98 1.37 15.99
N VAL A 131 1.13 0.46 15.49
CA VAL A 131 -0.15 0.12 16.14
C VAL A 131 0.07 -0.54 17.50
N LEU A 132 1.02 -1.47 17.59
CA LEU A 132 1.39 -2.16 18.82
C LEU A 132 1.79 -1.16 19.92
N GLU A 133 2.66 -0.19 19.61
CA GLU A 133 3.10 0.81 20.58
C GLU A 133 1.95 1.67 21.12
N TYR A 134 0.99 2.04 20.27
CA TYR A 134 -0.21 2.77 20.70
C TYR A 134 -1.11 1.90 21.59
N MET A 135 -1.31 0.63 21.24
CA MET A 135 -2.06 -0.32 22.06
C MET A 135 -1.42 -0.49 23.44
N ASP A 136 -0.11 -0.65 23.48
CA ASP A 136 0.68 -0.75 24.71
C ASP A 136 0.52 0.47 25.61
N VAL A 137 0.67 1.67 25.05
CA VAL A 137 0.50 2.93 25.80
C VAL A 137 -0.93 3.07 26.33
N LEU A 138 -1.94 2.78 25.51
CA LEU A 138 -3.35 2.88 25.93
C LEU A 138 -3.67 1.89 27.05
N THR A 139 -3.23 0.65 26.93
CA THR A 139 -3.46 -0.40 27.94
C THR A 139 -2.72 -0.13 29.25
N LYS A 140 -1.45 0.31 29.20
CA LYS A 140 -0.67 0.76 30.38
C LYS A 140 -1.34 1.91 31.12
N ASN A 141 -2.12 2.74 30.41
CA ASN A 141 -2.88 3.84 30.98
C ASN A 141 -4.35 3.47 31.30
N GLY A 142 -4.67 2.19 31.43
CA GLY A 142 -5.93 1.68 31.99
C GLY A 142 -7.07 1.45 30.99
N TYR A 143 -6.83 1.58 29.68
CA TYR A 143 -7.81 1.15 28.68
C TYR A 143 -7.78 -0.38 28.50
N SER A 144 -8.94 -1.01 28.33
CA SER A 144 -8.96 -2.40 27.83
C SER A 144 -8.51 -2.43 26.37
N ALA A 145 -7.90 -3.54 25.92
CA ALA A 145 -7.50 -3.69 24.53
C ALA A 145 -8.70 -3.49 23.57
N ALA A 146 -9.87 -4.00 23.92
CA ALA A 146 -11.10 -3.77 23.16
C ALA A 146 -11.44 -2.27 23.02
N LYS A 147 -11.39 -1.50 24.12
CA LYS A 147 -11.69 -0.06 24.09
C LYS A 147 -10.61 0.73 23.34
N ALA A 148 -9.34 0.33 23.49
CA ALA A 148 -8.22 0.95 22.79
C ALA A 148 -8.37 0.77 21.27
N SER A 149 -8.59 -0.47 20.81
CA SER A 149 -8.72 -0.79 19.39
C SER A 149 -9.85 -0.04 18.68
N GLN A 150 -11.01 0.14 19.34
CA GLN A 150 -12.14 0.90 18.79
C GLN A 150 -11.84 2.39 18.56
N LYS A 151 -10.81 2.94 19.22
CA LYS A 151 -10.41 4.34 19.05
C LYS A 151 -9.42 4.55 17.91
N LEU A 152 -8.78 3.51 17.40
CA LEU A 152 -7.72 3.62 16.41
C LEU A 152 -8.30 3.67 14.99
N VAL A 153 -7.76 4.58 14.18
CA VAL A 153 -8.03 4.69 12.74
C VAL A 153 -6.69 4.75 12.03
N TYR A 154 -6.51 3.94 10.99
CA TYR A 154 -5.21 3.68 10.38
C TYR A 154 -5.08 4.41 9.05
N ALA A 155 -4.16 5.37 8.92
CA ALA A 155 -3.95 6.08 7.65
C ALA A 155 -2.77 5.47 6.88
N LEU A 156 -3.06 4.74 5.81
CA LEU A 156 -2.08 4.03 4.99
C LEU A 156 -1.89 4.75 3.65
N ALA A 157 -0.64 4.95 3.21
CA ALA A 157 -0.36 5.58 1.93
C ALA A 157 -0.65 4.64 0.76
N PHE A 158 -0.89 5.14 -0.45
CA PHE A 158 -1.00 4.37 -1.69
C PHE A 158 -0.14 5.02 -2.78
N GLY A 159 0.81 4.26 -3.32
CA GLY A 159 1.73 4.69 -4.37
C GLY A 159 1.28 4.30 -5.77
N ASN A 160 2.22 4.28 -6.72
CA ASN A 160 1.91 4.03 -8.14
C ASN A 160 2.02 2.55 -8.56
N SER A 161 2.43 1.63 -7.68
CA SER A 161 2.56 0.20 -8.00
C SER A 161 1.22 -0.52 -7.86
N TYR A 162 0.34 -0.36 -8.85
CA TYR A 162 -1.08 -0.74 -8.79
C TYR A 162 -1.38 -2.05 -8.03
N PHE A 163 -0.88 -3.19 -8.52
CA PHE A 163 -1.15 -4.49 -7.89
C PHE A 163 -0.52 -4.66 -6.51
N THR A 164 0.70 -4.13 -6.31
CA THR A 164 1.39 -4.17 -5.01
C THR A 164 0.61 -3.36 -3.97
N GLU A 165 0.06 -2.21 -4.35
CA GLU A 165 -0.69 -1.35 -3.42
C GLU A 165 -2.06 -1.95 -3.08
N ILE A 166 -2.74 -2.61 -4.02
CA ILE A 166 -3.94 -3.42 -3.73
C ILE A 166 -3.58 -4.54 -2.74
N ALA A 167 -2.54 -5.32 -3.05
CA ALA A 167 -2.11 -6.43 -2.23
C ALA A 167 -1.67 -5.97 -0.83
N LYS A 168 -1.02 -4.81 -0.73
CA LYS A 168 -0.58 -4.19 0.52
C LYS A 168 -1.75 -3.88 1.44
N GLY A 169 -2.80 -3.22 0.95
CA GLY A 169 -3.93 -2.87 1.81
C GLY A 169 -4.68 -4.12 2.31
N ARG A 170 -4.85 -5.14 1.44
CA ARG A 170 -5.40 -6.45 1.84
C ARG A 170 -4.53 -7.14 2.90
N ALA A 171 -3.21 -7.14 2.69
CA ALA A 171 -2.23 -7.71 3.62
C ALA A 171 -2.27 -6.97 4.96
N PHE A 172 -2.31 -5.64 4.95
CA PHE A 172 -2.35 -4.82 6.16
C PHE A 172 -3.57 -5.13 7.03
N ARG A 173 -4.75 -5.21 6.43
CA ARG A 173 -5.99 -5.56 7.14
C ARG A 173 -5.89 -6.95 7.78
N TYR A 174 -5.41 -7.94 7.02
CA TYR A 174 -5.16 -9.28 7.55
C TYR A 174 -4.17 -9.28 8.73
N LEU A 175 -3.04 -8.60 8.59
CA LEU A 175 -1.99 -8.55 9.61
C LEU A 175 -2.49 -7.85 10.89
N LEU A 176 -3.30 -6.79 10.77
CA LEU A 176 -3.96 -6.18 11.92
C LEU A 176 -4.91 -7.15 12.62
N SER A 177 -5.70 -7.92 11.86
CA SER A 177 -6.56 -8.96 12.45
C SER A 177 -5.74 -10.01 13.22
N GLN A 178 -4.57 -10.40 12.71
CA GLN A 178 -3.66 -11.32 13.44
C GLN A 178 -3.09 -10.68 14.70
N LEU A 179 -2.68 -9.42 14.64
CA LEU A 179 -2.22 -8.66 15.80
C LEU A 179 -3.30 -8.60 16.89
N PHE A 180 -4.55 -8.28 16.52
CA PHE A 180 -5.65 -8.20 17.47
C PHE A 180 -6.12 -9.54 18.02
N LEU A 181 -5.94 -10.63 17.26
CA LEU A 181 -6.17 -11.97 17.76
C LEU A 181 -5.27 -12.29 18.97
N ALA A 182 -4.03 -11.78 19.00
CA ALA A 182 -3.14 -11.93 20.14
C ALA A 182 -3.62 -11.20 21.42
N TYR A 183 -4.55 -10.25 21.27
CA TYR A 183 -5.24 -9.57 22.36
C TYR A 183 -6.62 -10.18 22.67
N ASP A 184 -6.96 -11.34 22.08
CA ASP A 184 -8.26 -12.00 22.17
C ASP A 184 -9.44 -11.10 21.75
N ILE A 185 -9.24 -10.23 20.75
CA ILE A 185 -10.27 -9.32 20.23
C ILE A 185 -10.35 -9.34 18.71
N GLN A 186 -11.51 -8.97 18.17
CA GLN A 186 -11.76 -8.82 16.74
C GLN A 186 -12.47 -7.48 16.48
N PRO A 187 -11.74 -6.35 16.51
CA PRO A 187 -12.33 -5.04 16.32
C PRO A 187 -12.71 -4.80 14.86
N GLU A 188 -13.67 -3.90 14.65
CA GLU A 188 -13.91 -3.32 13.33
C GLU A 188 -12.73 -2.40 12.97
N LEU A 189 -12.13 -2.63 11.81
CA LEU A 189 -10.94 -1.92 11.36
C LEU A 189 -11.31 -0.80 10.39
N LYS A 190 -10.99 0.44 10.75
CA LYS A 190 -11.18 1.61 9.88
C LYS A 190 -9.86 2.10 9.31
N ILE A 191 -9.70 1.96 7.99
CA ILE A 191 -8.50 2.31 7.25
C ILE A 191 -8.78 3.50 6.33
N ILE A 192 -7.99 4.56 6.47
CA ILE A 192 -7.96 5.69 5.55
C ILE A 192 -6.88 5.42 4.50
N GLY A 193 -7.25 5.38 3.22
CA GLY A 193 -6.31 5.33 2.10
C GLY A 193 -5.87 6.74 1.69
N LEU A 194 -4.57 7.01 1.76
CA LEU A 194 -3.98 8.29 1.37
C LEU A 194 -3.17 8.14 0.08
N GLY A 195 -3.61 8.75 -1.01
CA GLY A 195 -2.78 8.90 -2.21
C GLY A 195 -1.47 9.60 -1.86
N SER A 196 -0.34 9.06 -2.34
CA SER A 196 0.98 9.54 -1.95
C SER A 196 1.44 10.70 -2.84
N ASP A 197 1.57 11.88 -2.22
CA ASP A 197 2.12 13.11 -2.80
C ASP A 197 3.62 13.00 -3.17
N TYR A 198 4.37 12.12 -2.49
CA TYR A 198 5.76 11.79 -2.79
C TYR A 198 5.99 11.31 -4.23
N TYR A 199 5.02 10.58 -4.81
CA TYR A 199 5.14 10.02 -6.16
C TYR A 199 4.62 10.95 -7.27
N LEU A 200 4.17 12.15 -6.93
CA LEU A 200 3.82 13.16 -7.92
C LEU A 200 5.09 13.70 -8.60
N ALA A 201 4.92 14.27 -9.78
CA ALA A 201 5.97 14.96 -10.54
C ALA A 201 5.65 16.45 -10.62
N HIS A 202 6.68 17.29 -10.57
CA HIS A 202 6.48 18.73 -10.80
C HIS A 202 6.51 19.05 -12.29
N GLN A 203 7.20 18.25 -13.11
CA GLN A 203 7.16 18.36 -14.55
C GLN A 203 5.96 17.65 -15.15
N ASP A 204 5.43 18.24 -16.23
CA ASP A 204 4.26 17.72 -16.94
C ASP A 204 3.14 17.28 -15.98
N ALA A 205 2.75 18.21 -15.10
CA ALA A 205 1.99 17.92 -13.89
C ALA A 205 0.61 17.29 -14.14
N HIS A 206 0.03 17.43 -15.34
CA HIS A 206 -1.21 16.72 -15.66
C HIS A 206 -1.04 15.19 -15.69
N THR A 207 0.17 14.68 -15.88
CA THR A 207 0.47 13.24 -15.71
C THR A 207 0.17 12.76 -14.28
N ASN A 208 0.14 13.64 -13.29
CA ASN A 208 -0.27 13.30 -11.93
C ASN A 208 -1.73 12.88 -11.83
N LEU A 209 -2.62 13.30 -12.75
CA LEU A 209 -4.01 12.82 -12.79
C LEU A 209 -4.07 11.31 -13.03
N LEU A 210 -3.15 10.76 -13.84
CA LEU A 210 -3.04 9.33 -14.08
C LEU A 210 -2.53 8.60 -12.82
N ARG A 211 -1.57 9.21 -12.13
CA ARG A 211 -1.00 8.67 -10.88
C ARG A 211 -2.06 8.62 -9.78
N THR A 212 -2.76 9.73 -9.53
CA THR A 212 -3.78 9.81 -8.48
C THR A 212 -5.00 8.96 -8.79
N THR A 213 -5.34 8.75 -10.07
CA THR A 213 -6.35 7.76 -10.48
C THR A 213 -5.90 6.34 -10.10
N THR A 214 -4.66 5.97 -10.40
CA THR A 214 -4.11 4.64 -10.05
C THR A 214 -4.07 4.44 -8.53
N GLN A 215 -3.65 5.46 -7.78
CA GLN A 215 -3.65 5.47 -6.32
C GLN A 215 -5.07 5.29 -5.74
N ALA A 216 -6.05 6.04 -6.27
CA ALA A 216 -7.45 5.93 -5.87
C ALA A 216 -8.01 4.53 -6.13
N MET A 217 -7.81 3.99 -7.34
CA MET A 217 -8.26 2.65 -7.68
C MET A 217 -7.64 1.60 -6.76
N SER A 218 -6.36 1.73 -6.44
CA SER A 218 -5.67 0.79 -5.54
C SER A 218 -6.24 0.84 -4.13
N ALA A 219 -6.52 2.04 -3.59
CA ALA A 219 -7.11 2.21 -2.27
C ALA A 219 -8.54 1.67 -2.19
N VAL A 220 -9.34 1.87 -3.24
CA VAL A 220 -10.71 1.31 -3.33
C VAL A 220 -10.66 -0.21 -3.37
N LEU A 221 -9.84 -0.80 -4.25
CA LEU A 221 -9.73 -2.25 -4.41
C LEU A 221 -9.06 -2.95 -3.21
N ALA A 222 -8.31 -2.21 -2.41
CA ALA A 222 -7.78 -2.66 -1.13
C ALA A 222 -8.83 -2.60 0.02
N GLY A 223 -10.03 -2.07 -0.23
CA GLY A 223 -11.09 -1.96 0.76
C GLY A 223 -10.83 -0.89 1.81
N CYS A 224 -10.28 0.28 1.46
CA CYS A 224 -10.19 1.41 2.38
C CYS A 224 -11.57 2.03 2.67
N ASP A 225 -11.77 2.46 3.92
CA ASP A 225 -13.04 3.00 4.44
C ASP A 225 -13.23 4.48 4.08
N GLU A 226 -12.15 5.24 4.11
CA GLU A 226 -12.11 6.63 3.66
C GLU A 226 -10.93 6.82 2.73
N ILE A 227 -11.07 7.64 1.69
CA ILE A 227 -10.01 7.84 0.70
C ILE A 227 -9.77 9.33 0.47
N TYR A 228 -8.52 9.74 0.64
CA TYR A 228 -8.00 11.03 0.19
C TYR A 228 -7.01 10.78 -0.94
N ILE A 229 -7.13 11.52 -2.03
CA ILE A 229 -6.05 11.59 -3.04
C ILE A 229 -5.60 13.04 -3.19
N PRO A 230 -4.29 13.28 -3.37
CA PRO A 230 -3.76 14.63 -3.51
C PRO A 230 -4.26 15.24 -4.83
N ALA A 231 -4.39 16.56 -4.85
CA ALA A 231 -4.54 17.28 -6.09
C ALA A 231 -3.31 17.07 -7.00
N PHE A 232 -3.48 17.18 -8.31
CA PHE A 232 -2.36 17.00 -9.25
C PHE A 232 -1.25 18.05 -9.05
N ASP A 233 -1.58 19.17 -8.38
CA ASP A 233 -0.75 20.33 -8.06
C ASP A 233 -0.56 20.54 -6.53
N GLU A 234 -0.81 19.51 -5.71
CA GLU A 234 -0.74 19.56 -4.22
C GLU A 234 0.59 20.13 -3.68
N ASN A 235 1.70 19.69 -4.28
CA ASN A 235 3.06 20.07 -3.90
C ASN A 235 3.44 21.51 -4.30
N ALA A 236 2.58 22.18 -5.05
CA ALA A 236 2.67 23.58 -5.45
C ALA A 236 1.52 24.38 -4.84
N ASN A 237 1.12 25.49 -5.45
CA ASN A 237 -0.09 26.20 -5.06
C ASN A 237 -1.33 25.48 -5.61
N THR A 238 -1.97 24.69 -4.73
CA THR A 238 -3.12 23.85 -5.07
C THR A 238 -4.28 24.69 -5.61
N SER A 239 -4.64 24.48 -6.87
CA SER A 239 -5.73 25.18 -7.54
C SER A 239 -7.10 24.59 -7.20
N GLU A 240 -8.16 25.39 -7.41
CA GLU A 240 -9.54 24.89 -7.33
C GLU A 240 -9.84 23.82 -8.37
N LEU A 241 -9.17 23.89 -9.53
CA LEU A 241 -9.22 22.83 -10.54
C LEU A 241 -8.61 21.54 -9.98
N GLY A 242 -7.44 21.61 -9.35
CA GLY A 242 -6.76 20.48 -8.74
C GLY A 242 -7.62 19.76 -7.70
N LYS A 243 -8.21 20.53 -6.78
CA LYS A 243 -9.16 20.00 -5.77
C LYS A 243 -10.38 19.35 -6.42
N ARG A 244 -10.97 20.00 -7.43
CA ARG A 244 -12.11 19.45 -8.18
C ARG A 244 -11.74 18.14 -8.87
N MET A 245 -10.58 18.05 -9.50
CA MET A 245 -10.13 16.83 -10.18
C MET A 245 -9.91 15.68 -9.18
N ALA A 246 -9.28 15.95 -8.03
CA ALA A 246 -9.10 14.95 -6.97
C ALA A 246 -10.44 14.36 -6.48
N ARG A 247 -11.45 15.20 -6.25
CA ARG A 247 -12.80 14.73 -5.89
C ARG A 247 -13.47 13.97 -7.05
N ASN A 248 -13.39 14.51 -8.27
CA ASN A 248 -14.08 13.94 -9.43
C ASN A 248 -13.52 12.58 -9.84
N ILE A 249 -12.22 12.34 -9.72
CA ILE A 249 -11.62 11.01 -9.95
C ILE A 249 -12.33 9.96 -9.08
N GLN A 250 -12.51 10.26 -7.78
CA GLN A 250 -13.18 9.33 -6.88
C GLN A 250 -14.67 9.18 -7.19
N LEU A 251 -15.37 10.26 -7.56
CA LEU A 251 -16.78 10.21 -7.97
C LEU A 251 -16.96 9.38 -9.25
N ILE A 252 -16.07 9.50 -10.24
CA ILE A 252 -16.11 8.69 -11.47
C ILE A 252 -15.91 7.21 -11.11
N LEU A 253 -14.95 6.88 -10.25
CA LEU A 253 -14.74 5.49 -9.81
C LEU A 253 -15.99 4.92 -9.12
N LYS A 254 -16.66 5.73 -8.29
CA LYS A 254 -17.84 5.33 -7.52
C LYS A 254 -19.10 5.21 -8.38
N GLU A 255 -19.45 6.27 -9.10
CA GLU A 255 -20.75 6.44 -9.74
C GLU A 255 -20.78 5.94 -11.19
N GLU A 256 -19.66 6.04 -11.93
CA GLU A 256 -19.61 5.71 -13.36
C GLU A 256 -18.88 4.38 -13.63
N SER A 257 -17.79 4.12 -12.91
CA SER A 257 -17.01 2.88 -13.04
C SER A 257 -17.52 1.77 -12.10
N HIS A 258 -18.45 2.11 -11.21
CA HIS A 258 -19.14 1.18 -10.32
C HIS A 258 -18.23 0.33 -9.43
N PHE A 259 -17.09 0.88 -9.00
CA PHE A 259 -16.16 0.15 -8.13
C PHE A 259 -16.83 -0.28 -6.81
N GLY A 260 -17.79 0.50 -6.30
CA GLY A 260 -18.51 0.16 -5.06
C GLY A 260 -19.54 -0.97 -5.15
N LYS A 261 -19.71 -1.65 -6.30
CA LYS A 261 -20.76 -2.68 -6.48
C LYS A 261 -20.35 -4.09 -6.02
N ILE A 262 -19.06 -4.42 -6.07
CA ILE A 262 -18.55 -5.76 -5.73
C ILE A 262 -17.59 -5.62 -4.56
N THR A 263 -17.83 -6.40 -3.51
CA THR A 263 -16.95 -6.55 -2.35
C THR A 263 -15.69 -7.32 -2.72
N ASP A 264 -14.50 -6.80 -2.36
CA ASP A 264 -13.19 -7.39 -2.67
C ASP A 264 -13.10 -7.92 -4.11
N ALA A 265 -13.23 -7.04 -5.11
CA ALA A 265 -13.18 -7.43 -6.52
C ALA A 265 -11.85 -8.09 -6.95
N ALA A 266 -10.81 -7.97 -6.12
CA ALA A 266 -9.52 -8.65 -6.32
C ALA A 266 -9.52 -10.12 -5.84
N SER A 267 -10.54 -10.52 -5.06
CA SER A 267 -10.66 -11.88 -4.52
C SER A 267 -10.62 -12.94 -5.61
N GLY A 268 -9.81 -13.98 -5.39
CA GLY A 268 -9.65 -15.09 -6.32
C GLY A 268 -8.69 -14.82 -7.50
N SER A 269 -8.15 -13.60 -7.65
CA SER A 269 -7.06 -13.33 -8.57
C SER A 269 -5.80 -14.07 -8.14
N TYR A 270 -5.30 -14.98 -8.98
CA TYR A 270 -4.14 -15.81 -8.65
C TYR A 270 -2.90 -14.97 -8.33
N TYR A 271 -2.72 -13.86 -9.06
CA TYR A 271 -1.60 -12.97 -8.83
C TYR A 271 -1.77 -12.15 -7.54
N ILE A 272 -2.92 -11.50 -7.35
CA ILE A 272 -3.10 -10.60 -6.19
C ILE A 272 -3.11 -11.42 -4.90
N GLU A 273 -3.73 -12.60 -4.87
CA GLU A 273 -3.72 -13.47 -3.69
C GLU A 273 -2.30 -13.97 -3.37
N SER A 274 -1.52 -14.40 -4.37
CA SER A 274 -0.12 -14.81 -4.16
C SER A 274 0.74 -13.65 -3.66
N LEU A 275 0.53 -12.44 -4.21
CA LEU A 275 1.26 -11.25 -3.81
C LEU A 275 0.88 -10.80 -2.39
N THR A 276 -0.41 -10.79 -2.06
CA THR A 276 -0.90 -10.47 -0.70
C THR A 276 -0.33 -11.44 0.31
N LYS A 277 -0.39 -12.75 0.02
CA LYS A 277 0.19 -13.79 0.87
C LYS A 277 1.68 -13.54 1.13
N THR A 278 2.47 -13.34 0.07
CA THR A 278 3.91 -13.15 0.16
C THR A 278 4.28 -11.88 0.94
N LEU A 279 3.54 -10.79 0.72
CA LEU A 279 3.71 -9.54 1.48
C LEU A 279 3.37 -9.74 2.96
N SER A 280 2.29 -10.46 3.26
CA SER A 280 1.89 -10.78 4.64
C SER A 280 2.95 -11.60 5.37
N GLU A 281 3.46 -12.68 4.76
CA GLU A 281 4.50 -13.53 5.36
C GLU A 281 5.79 -12.73 5.62
N LYS A 282 6.33 -12.04 4.61
CA LYS A 282 7.55 -11.24 4.74
C LYS A 282 7.42 -10.12 5.77
N ALA A 283 6.28 -9.43 5.79
CA ALA A 283 6.04 -8.35 6.76
C ALA A 283 5.88 -8.88 8.19
N TRP A 284 5.24 -10.04 8.37
CA TRP A 284 5.11 -10.69 9.66
C TRP A 284 6.45 -11.17 10.21
N ASP A 285 7.28 -11.80 9.36
CA ASP A 285 8.62 -12.23 9.74
C ASP A 285 9.49 -11.05 10.18
N LEU A 286 9.46 -9.95 9.42
CA LEU A 286 10.17 -8.72 9.79
C LEU A 286 9.62 -8.08 11.07
N PHE A 287 8.29 -8.10 11.25
CA PHE A 287 7.65 -7.63 12.48
C PHE A 287 8.18 -8.40 13.70
N LEU A 288 8.23 -9.74 13.63
CA LEU A 288 8.78 -10.58 14.70
C LEU A 288 10.29 -10.36 14.91
N GLU A 289 11.05 -10.15 13.84
CA GLU A 289 12.48 -9.82 13.94
C GLU A 289 12.70 -8.52 14.71
N ILE A 290 11.99 -7.45 14.36
CA ILE A 290 12.08 -6.16 15.05
C ILE A 290 11.62 -6.28 16.51
N GLU A 291 10.54 -7.04 16.78
CA GLU A 291 10.06 -7.28 18.14
C GLU A 291 11.11 -7.99 19.00
N SER A 292 11.80 -8.99 18.44
CA SER A 292 12.88 -9.71 19.14
C SER A 292 14.08 -8.82 19.52
N LYS A 293 14.22 -7.67 18.85
CA LYS A 293 15.26 -6.65 19.10
C LYS A 293 14.79 -5.53 20.03
N GLY A 294 13.60 -5.63 20.61
CA GLY A 294 13.04 -4.65 21.54
C GLY A 294 12.05 -3.65 20.92
N GLY A 295 11.51 -3.97 19.75
CA GLY A 295 10.40 -3.22 19.14
C GLY A 295 10.82 -1.92 18.45
N LEU A 296 9.81 -1.11 18.12
CA LEU A 296 9.99 0.09 17.29
C LEU A 296 10.83 1.16 17.97
N PHE A 297 10.66 1.36 19.28
CA PHE A 297 11.44 2.38 20.00
C PHE A 297 12.93 2.06 20.03
N GLN A 298 13.29 0.79 20.21
CA GLN A 298 14.69 0.39 20.18
C GLN A 298 15.29 0.56 18.77
N LEU A 299 14.52 0.21 17.73
CA LEU A 299 14.89 0.40 16.33
C LEU A 299 15.13 1.90 15.99
N ILE A 300 14.33 2.80 16.57
CA ILE A 300 14.52 4.26 16.46
C ILE A 300 15.77 4.70 17.23
N ALA A 301 15.90 4.28 18.49
CA ALA A 301 16.97 4.72 19.39
C ALA A 301 18.37 4.35 18.87
N ASN A 302 18.51 3.19 18.24
CA ASN A 302 19.76 2.72 17.67
C ASN A 302 20.05 3.28 16.27
N GLY A 303 19.13 4.05 15.67
CA GLY A 303 19.27 4.60 14.33
C GLY A 303 18.99 3.62 13.18
N GLU A 304 18.72 2.35 13.48
CA GLU A 304 18.46 1.28 12.50
C GLU A 304 17.26 1.60 11.60
N LEU A 305 16.19 2.22 12.14
CA LEU A 305 15.04 2.64 11.33
C LEU A 305 15.46 3.61 10.22
N LYS A 306 16.29 4.59 10.56
CA LYS A 306 16.75 5.61 9.61
C LYS A 306 17.62 4.98 8.51
N GLU A 307 18.50 4.07 8.89
CA GLU A 307 19.36 3.34 7.95
C GLU A 307 18.53 2.46 7.00
N MET A 308 17.55 1.73 7.54
CA MET A 308 16.62 0.89 6.78
C MET A 308 15.86 1.70 5.72
N LEU A 309 15.22 2.81 6.13
CA LEU A 309 14.47 3.69 5.22
C LEU A 309 15.37 4.36 4.18
N HIS A 310 16.57 4.79 4.58
CA HIS A 310 17.54 5.39 3.67
C HIS A 310 18.03 4.39 2.61
N LYS A 311 18.26 3.13 3.01
CA LYS A 311 18.66 2.06 2.10
C LYS A 311 17.59 1.83 1.04
N ASP A 312 16.34 1.59 1.44
CA ASP A 312 15.22 1.39 0.51
C ASP A 312 15.07 2.55 -0.47
N LYS A 313 15.13 3.77 0.06
CA LYS A 313 15.01 5.00 -0.72
C LYS A 313 16.13 5.10 -1.76
N THR A 314 17.37 4.83 -1.35
CA THR A 314 18.54 4.92 -2.23
C THR A 314 18.47 3.89 -3.34
N GLU A 315 18.11 2.64 -3.01
CA GLU A 315 17.93 1.56 -4.00
C GLU A 315 16.81 1.90 -4.99
N ARG A 316 15.67 2.41 -4.51
CA ARG A 316 14.56 2.87 -5.36
C ARG A 316 14.99 3.97 -6.31
N ILE A 317 15.63 5.03 -5.80
CA ILE A 317 16.09 6.16 -6.61
C ILE A 317 17.10 5.69 -7.67
N ALA A 318 18.02 4.79 -7.31
CA ALA A 318 18.99 4.23 -8.25
C ALA A 318 18.30 3.54 -9.45
N LYS A 319 17.23 2.77 -9.21
CA LYS A 319 16.43 2.13 -10.27
C LYS A 319 15.72 3.12 -11.19
N TYR A 320 15.27 4.27 -10.66
CA TYR A 320 14.69 5.32 -11.49
C TYR A 320 15.75 6.08 -12.30
N LYS A 321 16.94 6.30 -11.73
CA LYS A 321 18.07 6.94 -12.43
C LYS A 321 18.67 6.07 -13.53
N SER A 322 18.75 4.76 -13.32
CA SER A 322 19.23 3.80 -14.33
C SER A 322 18.24 3.61 -15.49
N GLY A 323 16.98 4.02 -15.31
CA GLY A 323 15.91 3.83 -16.28
C GLY A 323 15.24 2.46 -16.22
N GLU A 324 15.60 1.61 -15.25
CA GLU A 324 14.89 0.36 -14.93
C GLU A 324 13.44 0.65 -14.54
N ARG A 325 13.22 1.73 -13.76
CA ARG A 325 11.90 2.25 -13.42
C ARG A 325 11.60 3.57 -14.13
N LEU A 326 10.33 3.77 -14.48
CA LEU A 326 9.87 4.89 -15.30
C LEU A 326 9.03 5.88 -14.49
N ILE A 327 9.33 7.17 -14.67
CA ILE A 327 8.47 8.29 -14.32
C ILE A 327 8.15 9.02 -15.62
N LEU A 328 6.93 8.80 -16.12
CA LEU A 328 6.41 9.44 -17.33
C LEU A 328 6.47 10.97 -17.19
N GLY A 329 7.01 11.66 -18.20
CA GLY A 329 7.19 13.11 -18.21
C GLY A 329 8.48 13.59 -17.52
N VAL A 330 9.15 12.74 -16.74
CA VAL A 330 10.35 13.11 -15.97
C VAL A 330 11.60 12.40 -16.50
N ASN A 331 11.74 11.08 -16.32
CA ASN A 331 12.94 10.36 -16.79
C ASN A 331 12.75 9.72 -18.17
N ARG A 332 11.50 9.61 -18.65
CA ARG A 332 11.17 9.13 -19.99
C ARG A 332 10.00 9.89 -20.58
N TYR A 333 10.04 10.08 -21.90
CA TYR A 333 9.01 10.82 -22.67
C TYR A 333 8.78 12.22 -22.09
N LYS A 334 9.86 12.98 -21.88
CA LYS A 334 9.79 14.37 -21.41
C LYS A 334 8.99 15.21 -22.39
N ASN A 335 8.10 16.05 -21.87
CA ASN A 335 7.30 16.97 -22.66
C ASN A 335 7.78 18.42 -22.42
N PRO A 336 8.50 19.06 -23.37
CA PRO A 336 8.96 20.44 -23.23
C PRO A 336 7.84 21.48 -23.14
N GLU A 337 6.64 21.14 -23.59
CA GLU A 337 5.44 22.00 -23.54
C GLU A 337 4.52 21.63 -22.35
N GLY A 338 5.01 20.76 -21.46
CA GLY A 338 4.29 20.32 -20.27
C GLY A 338 4.07 21.46 -19.26
N LEU A 339 3.03 21.32 -18.45
CA LEU A 339 2.82 22.21 -17.31
C LEU A 339 3.82 21.86 -16.20
N ASP A 340 4.81 22.71 -16.00
CA ASP A 340 5.77 22.56 -14.90
C ASP A 340 5.32 23.42 -13.69
N LEU A 341 5.34 22.81 -12.50
CA LEU A 341 4.87 23.43 -11.27
C LEU A 341 6.02 24.04 -10.46
N GLU A 342 5.76 25.23 -9.91
CA GLU A 342 6.61 25.83 -8.88
C GLU A 342 6.31 25.19 -7.52
N LEU A 343 7.27 24.43 -7.01
CA LEU A 343 7.12 23.70 -5.76
C LEU A 343 7.17 24.62 -4.54
N LYS A 344 6.39 24.27 -3.52
CA LYS A 344 6.53 24.83 -2.17
C LYS A 344 7.93 24.51 -1.62
N GLU A 345 8.42 25.38 -0.73
CA GLU A 345 9.71 25.15 -0.06
C GLU A 345 9.66 23.89 0.82
N GLY A 346 10.76 23.14 0.86
CA GLY A 346 10.89 21.95 1.71
C GLY A 346 10.20 20.67 1.20
N ILE A 347 9.57 20.69 0.03
CA ILE A 347 8.93 19.47 -0.54
C ILE A 347 9.98 18.40 -0.87
N GLU A 348 9.80 17.22 -0.26
CA GLU A 348 10.45 15.96 -0.61
C GLU A 348 9.55 15.21 -1.61
N MET A 349 10.05 14.94 -2.82
CA MET A 349 9.31 14.20 -3.85
C MET A 349 10.26 13.37 -4.70
N LEU A 350 9.78 12.23 -5.19
CA LEU A 350 10.57 11.28 -5.96
C LEU A 350 11.17 11.90 -7.23
N ALA A 351 10.38 12.66 -7.99
CA ALA A 351 10.85 13.28 -9.24
C ALA A 351 12.12 14.12 -9.02
N LYS A 352 12.07 15.01 -8.02
CA LYS A 352 13.20 15.88 -7.63
C LYS A 352 14.43 15.10 -7.17
N GLU A 353 14.24 13.93 -6.56
CA GLU A 353 15.35 13.08 -6.10
C GLU A 353 15.99 12.27 -7.23
N VAL A 354 15.21 11.95 -8.27
CA VAL A 354 15.69 11.27 -9.48
C VAL A 354 16.49 12.22 -10.38
N GLU A 355 16.17 13.51 -10.35
CA GLU A 355 16.87 14.55 -11.13
C GLU A 355 18.24 14.95 -10.58
N LYS A 356 18.38 15.01 -9.25
CA LYS A 356 19.66 15.26 -8.57
C LYS A 356 20.64 14.16 -8.88
#